data_AF-A0A9J7HR79-F1
#
_entry.id   AF-A0A9J7HR79-F1
#
_cell.length_a   1.000
_cell.length_b   1.000
_cell.length_c   1.000
_cell.angle_alpha   90.00
_cell.angle_beta   90.00
_cell.angle_gamma   90.00
#
_symmetry.space_group_name_H-M   'P 1'
#
loop_
_entity.id
_entity.type
_entity.pdbx_description
1 polymer ?
#
loop_
_entity_poly.entity_id
_entity_poly.type
_entity_poly.pdbx_seq_one_letter_code
_entity_poly.pdbx_strand_id
1 'polypeptide(L)'
;MRHLFLFSLVILLAVCQPSLAGPKRGGGGKRVKCQYDVTRGDCDPTTKRMTITKAPKEGQPETCETKTMEKRCRPKLDCQFQRPTISPCVEGKRTVTRQPTEGSDPGCEAKSRTRDCRAKAPKCTFGPWGEFGDCVEGVKTKTRPIQTGDQGACAAKATKTKRCKN
;
A
#
# COMPACT_ATOMS: atom_id res chain seq x y z
N MET A 1 17.17 58.82 40.09
CA MET A 1 17.37 58.85 41.56
C MET A 1 17.39 57.40 42.04
N ARG A 2 18.32 56.84 42.80
CA ARG A 2 19.51 57.29 43.54
C ARG A 2 20.24 56.00 43.96
N HIS A 3 21.57 56.05 43.92
CA HIS A 3 22.58 55.40 44.78
C HIS A 3 22.50 53.89 45.11
N LEU A 4 23.50 53.09 44.71
CA LEU A 4 24.81 52.87 45.38
C LEU A 4 24.67 52.30 46.78
N PHE A 5 25.14 51.08 47.02
CA PHE A 5 25.92 50.59 48.19
C PHE A 5 26.25 49.10 47.89
N LEU A 6 27.50 48.72 47.54
CA LEU A 6 28.69 48.49 48.39
C LEU A 6 28.73 47.09 49.05
N PHE A 7 29.93 46.48 49.01
CA PHE A 7 30.40 45.26 49.72
C PHE A 7 29.86 43.92 49.17
N SER A 8 30.63 42.85 48.92
CA SER A 8 31.89 42.41 49.51
C SER A 8 32.70 41.56 48.53
N LEU A 9 33.98 41.91 48.45
CA LEU A 9 35.09 41.09 47.98
C LEU A 9 35.25 39.88 48.93
N VAL A 10 34.99 38.66 48.46
CA VAL A 10 35.43 37.43 49.16
C VAL A 10 36.34 36.67 48.21
N ILE A 11 37.63 36.88 48.44
CA ILE A 11 38.74 36.11 47.90
C ILE A 11 38.65 34.71 48.53
N LEU A 12 38.27 33.71 47.73
CA LEU A 12 38.44 32.31 48.10
C LEU A 12 39.67 31.78 47.35
N LEU A 13 40.78 31.77 48.09
CA LEU A 13 42.03 31.11 47.76
C LEU A 13 41.76 29.63 47.45
N ALA A 14 41.70 29.30 46.16
CA ALA A 14 41.77 27.92 45.70
C ALA A 14 43.20 27.42 45.94
N VAL A 15 43.35 26.64 47.01
CA VAL A 15 44.56 25.95 47.42
C VAL A 15 45.02 25.06 46.25
N CYS A 16 46.14 25.44 45.63
CA CYS A 16 46.93 24.58 44.78
C CYS A 16 47.53 23.46 45.64
N GLN A 17 46.90 22.28 45.64
CA GLN A 17 47.60 21.06 46.03
C GLN A 17 48.34 20.51 44.81
N PRO A 18 49.68 20.37 44.83
CA PRO A 18 50.39 19.60 43.83
C PRO A 18 50.03 18.12 44.06
N SER A 19 49.03 17.65 43.33
CA SER A 19 48.71 16.23 43.28
C SER A 19 49.90 15.50 42.67
N LEU A 20 50.46 14.62 43.48
CA LEU A 20 51.59 13.75 43.19
C LEU A 20 51.47 13.12 41.81
N ALA A 21 52.57 13.21 41.06
CA ALA A 21 52.80 12.52 39.81
C ALA A 21 52.38 11.04 39.93
N GLY A 22 51.24 10.70 39.34
CA GLY A 22 50.88 9.32 39.07
C GLY A 22 51.89 8.68 38.11
N PRO A 23 52.14 7.37 38.21
CA PRO A 23 53.11 6.68 37.38
C PRO A 23 52.78 6.89 35.90
N LYS A 24 53.80 7.30 35.12
CA LYS A 24 53.77 7.32 33.65
C LYS A 24 53.26 5.96 33.18
N ARG A 25 52.00 5.92 32.71
CA ARG A 25 51.47 4.77 31.96
C ARG A 25 52.27 4.68 30.67
N GLY A 26 53.29 3.83 30.70
CA GLY A 26 54.05 3.43 29.53
C GLY A 26 53.14 2.78 28.49
N GLY A 27 53.58 2.87 27.24
CA GLY A 27 53.15 1.98 26.17
C GLY A 27 51.77 2.31 25.60
N GLY A 28 51.68 3.39 24.81
CA GLY A 28 50.64 3.55 23.80
C GLY A 28 50.81 2.52 22.67
N GLY A 29 50.69 1.23 22.98
CA GLY A 29 50.51 0.20 21.98
C GLY A 29 49.23 0.54 21.22
N LYS A 30 49.35 0.85 19.93
CA LYS A 30 48.19 1.04 19.05
C LYS A 30 47.35 -0.23 19.16
N ARG A 31 46.22 -0.19 19.89
CA ARG A 31 45.25 -1.29 19.92
C ARG A 31 44.88 -1.55 18.46
N VAL A 32 45.32 -2.68 17.92
CA VAL A 32 45.05 -3.08 16.54
C VAL A 32 43.53 -3.15 16.40
N LYS A 33 42.94 -2.20 15.68
CA LYS A 33 41.50 -2.18 15.45
C LYS A 33 41.20 -3.16 14.32
N CYS A 34 40.51 -4.25 14.65
CA CYS A 34 40.03 -5.20 13.66
C CYS A 34 39.14 -4.50 12.63
N GLN A 35 39.45 -4.67 11.35
CA GLN A 35 38.60 -4.24 10.24
C GLN A 35 37.80 -5.43 9.71
N TYR A 36 36.55 -5.17 9.33
CA TYR A 36 35.61 -6.21 8.94
C TYR A 36 34.90 -5.86 7.64
N ASP A 37 34.67 -6.87 6.81
CA ASP A 37 33.68 -6.85 5.73
C ASP A 37 32.33 -7.29 6.29
N VAL A 38 31.27 -6.58 5.91
CA VAL A 38 29.93 -6.75 6.48
C VAL A 38 28.99 -7.30 5.43
N THR A 39 28.54 -8.53 5.63
CA THR A 39 27.52 -9.18 4.82
C THR A 39 26.18 -9.14 5.55
N ARG A 40 25.11 -8.75 4.85
CA ARG A 40 23.74 -8.75 5.38
C ARG A 40 22.97 -9.87 4.71
N GLY A 41 22.43 -10.80 5.49
CA GLY A 41 21.51 -11.82 4.99
C GLY A 41 20.12 -11.24 4.70
N ASP A 42 19.26 -12.09 4.14
CA ASP A 42 17.87 -11.74 3.87
C ASP A 42 17.08 -11.45 5.15
N CYS A 43 16.07 -10.61 5.02
CA CYS A 43 15.16 -10.30 6.10
C CYS A 43 14.04 -11.35 6.14
N ASP A 44 14.00 -12.13 7.22
CA ASP A 44 12.88 -13.05 7.45
C ASP A 44 11.60 -12.24 7.70
N PRO A 45 10.56 -12.42 6.87
CA PRO A 45 9.34 -11.63 6.98
C PRO A 45 8.50 -11.95 8.21
N THR A 46 8.61 -13.16 8.75
CA THR A 46 7.85 -13.62 9.91
C THR A 46 8.45 -13.04 11.18
N THR A 47 9.77 -13.19 11.36
CA THR A 47 10.46 -12.74 12.57
C THR A 47 10.87 -11.27 12.53
N LYS A 48 10.93 -10.67 11.32
CA LYS A 48 11.43 -9.30 11.07
C LYS A 48 12.89 -9.15 11.52
N ARG A 49 13.68 -10.21 11.33
CA ARG A 49 15.09 -10.31 11.73
C ARG A 49 15.95 -10.70 10.55
N MET A 50 17.19 -10.23 10.54
CA MET A 50 18.21 -10.61 9.58
C MET A 50 19.54 -10.86 10.29
N THR A 51 20.31 -11.80 9.74
CA THR A 51 21.66 -12.09 10.22
C THR A 51 22.66 -11.16 9.54
N ILE A 52 23.53 -10.53 10.32
CA ILE A 52 24.66 -9.75 9.84
C ILE A 52 25.94 -10.47 10.24
N THR A 53 26.75 -10.78 9.24
CA THR A 53 28.07 -11.41 9.42
C THR A 53 29.14 -10.36 9.20
N LYS A 54 30.08 -10.27 10.15
CA LYS A 54 31.28 -9.44 10.07
C LYS A 54 32.49 -10.35 9.97
N ALA A 55 33.01 -10.53 8.77
CA ALA A 55 34.22 -11.30 8.53
C ALA A 55 35.46 -10.38 8.62
N PRO A 56 36.55 -10.77 9.28
CA PRO A 56 37.79 -10.02 9.28
C PRO A 56 38.31 -9.86 7.85
N LYS A 57 38.87 -8.69 7.52
CA LYS A 57 39.52 -8.48 6.23
C LYS A 57 40.77 -9.34 6.10
N GLU A 58 41.14 -9.66 4.87
CA GLU A 58 42.39 -10.36 4.56
C GLU A 58 43.61 -9.59 5.13
N GLY A 59 44.55 -10.31 5.75
CA GLY A 59 45.74 -9.73 6.40
C GLY A 59 45.51 -9.19 7.83
N GLN A 60 44.33 -9.39 8.43
CA GLN A 60 44.08 -9.08 9.84
C GLN A 60 44.67 -10.15 10.78
N PRO A 61 45.07 -9.78 12.01
CA PRO A 61 45.58 -10.74 12.98
C PRO A 61 44.51 -11.77 13.37
N GLU A 62 44.92 -13.01 13.64
CA GLU A 62 44.02 -14.13 14.01
C GLU A 62 43.15 -13.85 15.23
N THR A 63 43.55 -12.91 16.10
CA THR A 63 42.73 -12.42 17.21
C THR A 63 41.41 -11.76 16.78
N CYS A 64 41.30 -11.36 15.51
CA CYS A 64 40.09 -10.82 14.95
C CYS A 64 39.19 -11.97 14.48
N GLU A 65 38.23 -12.36 15.31
CA GLU A 65 37.27 -13.42 14.96
C GLU A 65 36.06 -12.88 14.18
N THR A 66 35.46 -13.77 13.36
CA THR A 66 34.18 -13.52 12.68
C THR A 66 33.07 -13.34 13.70
N LYS A 67 32.22 -12.32 13.50
CA LYS A 67 31.10 -12.01 14.40
C LYS A 67 29.79 -12.09 13.64
N THR A 68 28.87 -12.91 14.11
CA THR A 68 27.49 -12.97 13.64
C THR A 68 26.58 -12.30 14.66
N MET A 69 25.68 -11.44 14.19
CA MET A 69 24.67 -10.81 15.04
C MET A 69 23.34 -10.72 14.31
N GLU A 70 22.26 -10.85 15.07
CA GLU A 70 20.91 -10.68 14.55
C GLU A 70 20.45 -9.24 14.74
N LYS A 71 19.88 -8.63 13.70
CA LYS A 71 19.30 -7.29 13.77
C LYS A 71 17.87 -7.29 13.27
N ARG A 72 17.06 -6.37 13.81
CA ARG A 72 15.74 -6.07 13.24
C ARG A 72 15.91 -5.54 11.82
N CYS A 73 15.03 -5.99 10.93
CA CYS A 73 14.95 -5.54 9.55
C CYS A 73 13.49 -5.25 9.20
N ARG A 74 13.28 -4.61 8.04
CA ARG A 74 11.95 -4.42 7.46
C ARG A 74 11.88 -5.30 6.21
N PRO A 75 11.04 -6.36 6.19
CA PRO A 75 10.87 -7.15 4.98
C PRO A 75 10.32 -6.25 3.89
N LYS A 76 10.85 -6.40 2.67
CA LYS A 76 10.34 -5.71 1.47
C LYS A 76 9.15 -6.45 0.87
N LEU A 77 8.29 -7.04 1.70
CA LEU A 77 7.06 -7.64 1.22
C LEU A 77 6.04 -6.52 1.03
N ASP A 78 5.86 -6.11 -0.22
CA ASP A 78 4.77 -5.22 -0.58
C ASP A 78 3.49 -6.02 -0.77
N CYS A 79 2.34 -5.42 -0.45
CA CYS A 79 1.06 -6.04 -0.75
C CYS A 79 0.83 -6.09 -2.26
N GLN A 80 0.92 -7.30 -2.82
CA GLN A 80 0.50 -7.56 -4.18
C GLN A 80 -0.95 -8.02 -4.21
N PHE A 81 -1.68 -7.57 -5.22
CA PHE A 81 -3.10 -7.87 -5.36
C PHE A 81 -3.37 -8.49 -6.73
N GLN A 82 -4.29 -9.45 -6.75
CA GLN A 82 -4.81 -10.04 -7.97
C GLN A 82 -5.60 -9.00 -8.80
N ARG A 83 -5.93 -9.38 -10.04
CA ARG A 83 -6.86 -8.59 -10.87
C ARG A 83 -8.20 -8.42 -10.12
N PRO A 84 -8.81 -7.23 -10.19
CA PRO A 84 -10.01 -6.96 -9.42
C PRO A 84 -11.21 -7.75 -9.95
N THR A 85 -11.99 -8.33 -9.03
CA THR A 85 -13.32 -8.87 -9.31
C THR A 85 -14.33 -7.72 -9.27
N ILE A 86 -15.15 -7.59 -10.30
CA ILE A 86 -16.16 -6.53 -10.42
C ILE A 86 -17.55 -7.16 -10.35
N SER A 87 -18.35 -6.76 -9.36
CA SER A 87 -19.73 -7.23 -9.22
C SER A 87 -20.63 -6.69 -10.35
N PRO A 88 -21.79 -7.31 -10.61
CA PRO A 88 -22.83 -6.70 -11.43
C PRO A 88 -23.25 -5.34 -10.86
N CYS A 89 -23.78 -4.50 -11.75
CA CYS A 89 -24.33 -3.20 -11.38
C CYS A 89 -25.77 -3.38 -10.88
N VAL A 90 -25.99 -3.13 -9.59
CA VAL A 90 -27.29 -3.23 -8.92
C VAL A 90 -27.58 -1.87 -8.31
N GLU A 91 -28.77 -1.30 -8.58
CA GLU A 91 -29.17 0.01 -8.05
C GLU A 91 -28.15 1.15 -8.32
N GLY A 92 -27.51 1.10 -9.49
CA GLY A 92 -26.51 2.10 -9.90
C GLY A 92 -25.16 1.97 -9.18
N LYS A 93 -24.95 0.92 -8.40
CA LYS A 93 -23.69 0.66 -7.67
C LYS A 93 -23.12 -0.70 -8.02
N ARG A 94 -21.79 -0.80 -7.97
CA ARG A 94 -21.04 -2.05 -8.09
C ARG A 94 -19.84 -2.06 -7.15
N THR A 95 -19.47 -3.24 -6.70
CA THR A 95 -18.33 -3.47 -5.83
C THR A 95 -17.15 -3.97 -6.64
N VAL A 96 -15.99 -3.38 -6.39
CA VAL A 96 -14.70 -3.80 -6.95
C VAL A 96 -13.86 -4.34 -5.82
N THR A 97 -13.54 -5.63 -5.87
CA THR A 97 -12.77 -6.35 -4.84
C THR A 97 -11.43 -6.80 -5.38
N ARG A 98 -10.38 -6.68 -4.58
CA ARG A 98 -9.02 -7.15 -4.87
C ARG A 98 -8.57 -8.07 -3.74
N GLN A 99 -8.23 -9.30 -4.10
CA GLN A 99 -7.64 -10.25 -3.17
C GLN A 99 -6.11 -10.13 -3.17
N PRO A 100 -5.44 -10.33 -2.03
CA PRO A 100 -3.99 -10.46 -1.98
C PRO A 100 -3.52 -11.64 -2.85
N THR A 101 -2.34 -11.51 -3.46
CA THR A 101 -1.71 -12.64 -4.17
C THR A 101 -1.03 -13.56 -3.17
N GLU A 102 -1.03 -14.87 -3.43
CA GLU A 102 -0.28 -15.84 -2.64
C GLU A 102 1.21 -15.47 -2.60
N GLY A 103 1.82 -15.47 -1.41
CA GLY A 103 3.20 -15.00 -1.21
C GLY A 103 3.36 -13.49 -0.96
N SER A 104 2.27 -12.72 -0.90
CA SER A 104 2.31 -11.32 -0.41
C SER A 104 2.53 -11.25 1.11
N ASP A 105 2.75 -10.05 1.65
CA ASP A 105 2.81 -9.86 3.10
C ASP A 105 1.55 -10.46 3.78
N PRO A 106 1.71 -11.27 4.85
CA PRO A 106 0.59 -11.94 5.51
C PRO A 106 -0.39 -10.97 6.19
N GLY A 107 0.02 -9.71 6.42
CA GLY A 107 -0.84 -8.62 6.89
C GLY A 107 -1.64 -7.93 5.78
N CYS A 108 -1.53 -8.38 4.53
CA CYS A 108 -2.34 -7.83 3.44
C CYS A 108 -3.77 -8.35 3.50
N GLU A 109 -4.70 -7.46 3.78
CA GLU A 109 -6.13 -7.76 3.74
C GLU A 109 -6.73 -7.48 2.36
N ALA A 110 -7.84 -8.14 2.05
CA ALA A 110 -8.62 -7.89 0.85
C ALA A 110 -9.12 -6.44 0.81
N LYS A 111 -9.01 -5.80 -0.36
CA LYS A 111 -9.46 -4.42 -0.55
C LYS A 111 -10.73 -4.40 -1.37
N SER A 112 -11.79 -3.78 -0.85
CA SER A 112 -13.04 -3.57 -1.58
C SER A 112 -13.37 -2.07 -1.66
N ARG A 113 -14.04 -1.67 -2.73
CA ARG A 113 -14.62 -0.33 -2.86
C ARG A 113 -15.86 -0.36 -3.72
N THR A 114 -16.84 0.46 -3.37
CA THR A 114 -18.04 0.67 -4.16
C THR A 114 -17.80 1.79 -5.17
N ARG A 115 -18.34 1.62 -6.38
CA ARG A 115 -18.32 2.63 -7.44
C ARG A 115 -19.68 2.73 -8.07
N ASP A 116 -20.03 3.94 -8.49
CA ASP A 116 -21.21 4.14 -9.32
C ASP A 116 -21.03 3.45 -10.68
N CYS A 117 -22.15 2.98 -11.21
CA CYS A 117 -22.21 2.32 -12.49
C CYS A 117 -23.56 2.56 -13.14
N ARG A 118 -23.58 2.44 -14.46
CA ARG A 118 -24.82 2.39 -15.23
C ARG A 118 -25.07 0.94 -15.61
N ALA A 119 -26.24 0.42 -15.23
CA ALA A 119 -26.67 -0.88 -15.73
C ALA A 119 -26.65 -0.82 -17.26
N LYS A 120 -25.99 -1.80 -17.89
CA LYS A 120 -26.05 -1.91 -19.35
C LYS A 120 -27.49 -2.23 -19.71
N ALA A 121 -28.08 -1.44 -20.59
CA ALA A 121 -29.41 -1.75 -21.11
C ALA A 121 -29.37 -3.15 -21.73
N PRO A 122 -30.41 -3.98 -21.51
CA PRO A 122 -30.49 -5.30 -22.12
C PRO A 122 -30.34 -5.15 -23.63
N LYS A 123 -29.46 -5.96 -24.22
CA LYS A 123 -29.33 -6.04 -25.67
C LYS A 123 -30.56 -6.78 -26.21
N CYS A 124 -31.53 -6.01 -26.64
CA CYS A 124 -32.71 -6.52 -27.31
C CYS A 124 -32.38 -6.73 -28.79
N THR A 125 -32.52 -7.95 -29.28
CA THR A 125 -32.55 -8.23 -30.73
C THR A 125 -34.00 -8.48 -31.12
N PHE A 126 -34.37 -8.03 -32.32
CA PHE A 126 -35.74 -8.09 -32.79
C PHE A 126 -35.78 -8.68 -34.19
N GLY A 127 -36.84 -9.43 -34.48
CA GLY A 127 -37.14 -9.90 -35.82
C GLY A 127 -37.68 -8.80 -36.73
N PRO A 128 -38.18 -9.17 -37.92
CA PRO A 128 -38.73 -8.23 -38.88
C PRO A 128 -39.95 -7.51 -38.31
N TRP A 129 -40.18 -6.27 -38.75
CA TRP A 129 -41.40 -5.54 -38.44
C TRP A 129 -42.60 -6.17 -39.12
N GLY A 130 -43.70 -6.36 -38.39
CA GLY A 130 -45.00 -6.59 -38.99
C GLY A 130 -45.53 -5.33 -39.67
N GLU A 131 -46.63 -5.49 -40.39
CA GLU A 131 -47.39 -4.39 -40.96
C GLU A 131 -48.05 -3.53 -39.87
N PHE A 132 -48.38 -2.28 -40.22
CA PHE A 132 -49.26 -1.49 -39.35
C PHE A 132 -50.66 -2.10 -39.39
N GLY A 133 -51.20 -2.38 -38.20
CA GLY A 133 -52.61 -2.75 -38.05
C GLY A 133 -53.54 -1.58 -38.38
N ASP A 134 -54.83 -1.83 -38.21
CA ASP A 134 -55.89 -0.86 -38.50
C ASP A 134 -55.73 0.42 -37.67
N CYS A 135 -56.27 1.51 -38.21
CA CYS A 135 -56.34 2.76 -37.49
C CYS A 135 -57.45 2.67 -36.43
N VAL A 136 -57.05 2.62 -35.16
CA VAL A 136 -57.99 2.60 -34.03
C VAL A 136 -57.78 3.90 -33.25
N GLU A 137 -58.84 4.67 -33.08
CA GLU A 137 -58.80 5.95 -32.35
C GLU A 137 -57.73 6.94 -32.88
N GLY A 138 -57.51 6.94 -34.20
CA GLY A 138 -56.51 7.81 -34.84
C GLY A 138 -55.05 7.36 -34.63
N VAL A 139 -54.81 6.15 -34.13
CA VAL A 139 -53.48 5.56 -33.97
C VAL A 139 -53.43 4.18 -34.63
N LYS A 140 -52.37 3.94 -35.40
CA LYS A 140 -52.03 2.61 -35.89
C LYS A 140 -50.74 2.12 -35.28
N THR A 141 -50.70 0.83 -34.99
CA THR A 141 -49.61 0.19 -34.26
C THR A 141 -49.03 -0.93 -35.10
N LYS A 142 -47.70 -1.07 -35.08
CA LYS A 142 -47.02 -2.27 -35.55
C LYS A 142 -46.09 -2.81 -34.48
N THR A 143 -45.92 -4.12 -34.49
CA THR A 143 -45.06 -4.84 -33.55
C THR A 143 -44.04 -5.69 -34.30
N ARG A 144 -42.97 -6.07 -33.62
CA ARG A 144 -41.98 -7.05 -34.10
C ARG A 144 -41.66 -8.03 -32.99
N PRO A 145 -41.35 -9.30 -33.29
CA PRO A 145 -41.00 -10.28 -32.27
C PRO A 145 -39.64 -9.94 -31.63
N ILE A 146 -39.54 -10.13 -30.32
CA ILE A 146 -38.27 -10.04 -29.59
C ILE A 146 -37.57 -11.40 -29.74
N GLN A 147 -36.39 -11.42 -30.35
CA GLN A 147 -35.62 -12.64 -30.56
C GLN A 147 -34.68 -12.95 -29.38
N THR A 148 -34.12 -11.92 -28.75
CA THR A 148 -33.24 -12.06 -27.59
C THR A 148 -33.39 -10.86 -26.68
N GLY A 149 -33.34 -11.09 -25.37
CA GLY A 149 -33.48 -10.07 -24.35
C GLY A 149 -34.70 -10.31 -23.45
N ASP A 150 -34.79 -9.51 -22.39
CA ASP A 150 -35.91 -9.56 -21.46
C ASP A 150 -37.18 -8.99 -22.11
N GLN A 151 -38.28 -9.75 -22.10
CA GLN A 151 -39.51 -9.33 -22.78
C GLN A 151 -40.06 -8.02 -22.23
N GLY A 152 -40.05 -7.82 -20.90
CA GLY A 152 -40.55 -6.59 -20.27
C GLY A 152 -39.73 -5.37 -20.66
N ALA A 153 -38.41 -5.45 -20.55
CA ALA A 153 -37.50 -4.35 -20.86
C ALA A 153 -37.42 -4.06 -22.37
N CYS A 154 -37.68 -5.05 -23.23
CA CYS A 154 -37.60 -4.93 -24.68
C CYS A 154 -38.94 -4.59 -25.36
N ALA A 155 -40.08 -4.83 -24.70
CA ALA A 155 -41.42 -4.63 -25.27
C ALA A 155 -41.64 -3.20 -25.78
N ALA A 156 -41.22 -2.19 -25.01
CA ALA A 156 -41.36 -0.78 -25.41
C ALA A 156 -40.64 -0.45 -26.74
N LYS A 157 -39.58 -1.19 -27.07
CA LYS A 157 -38.80 -1.04 -28.32
C LYS A 157 -39.28 -1.98 -29.45
N ALA A 158 -40.15 -2.93 -29.11
CA ALA A 158 -40.76 -3.88 -30.04
C ALA A 158 -42.05 -3.33 -30.68
N THR A 159 -42.60 -2.23 -30.14
CA THR A 159 -43.84 -1.61 -30.61
C THR A 159 -43.56 -0.23 -31.20
N LYS A 160 -44.19 0.09 -32.33
CA LYS A 160 -44.15 1.43 -32.93
C LYS A 160 -45.56 1.89 -33.26
N THR A 161 -45.91 3.07 -32.77
CA THR A 161 -47.19 3.71 -33.04
C THR A 161 -47.01 4.91 -33.98
N LYS A 162 -48.02 5.19 -34.79
CA LYS A 162 -48.08 6.38 -35.63
C LYS A 162 -49.52 6.88 -35.66
N ARG A 163 -49.71 8.21 -35.63
CA ARG A 163 -51.03 8.82 -35.88
C ARG A 163 -51.48 8.54 -37.32
N CYS A 164 -52.75 8.25 -37.48
CA CYS A 164 -53.45 8.15 -38.76
C CYS A 164 -54.60 9.15 -38.78
N LYS A 165 -54.96 9.61 -39.98
CA LYS A 165 -56.21 10.32 -40.21
C LYS A 165 -57.21 9.27 -40.65
N ASN A 166 -58.38 9.25 -40.01
CA ASN A 166 -59.54 8.53 -40.51
C ASN A 166 -60.07 9.25 -41.75
#